data_AF-A0A8C0HB66-F1
#
_entry.id   AF-A0A8C0HB66-F1
#
_cell.length_a   1.000
_cell.length_b   1.000
_cell.length_c   1.000
_cell.angle_alpha   90.00
_cell.angle_beta   90.00
_cell.angle_gamma   90.00
#
_symmetry.space_group_name_H-M   'P 1'
#
loop_
_entity.id
_entity.type
_entity.pdbx_description
1 polymer ?
#
loop_
_entity_poly.entity_id
_entity_poly.type
_entity_poly.pdbx_seq_one_letter_code
_entity_poly.pdbx_strand_id
1 'polypeptide(L)'
;MSKLSFRARALDAAKPLPVYRGKDMPDLNDCVSINRAVPQMPTGMEKEEESEHHLQRAISAQQVFREKKESMVIPVPEAESNVNYYNRLYKGEFKQP
;
A
#
# COMPACT_ATOMS: atom_id res chain seq x y z
N MET A 1 25.95 -20.46 6.92
CA MET A 1 25.04 -19.84 5.93
C MET A 1 24.27 -18.74 6.62
N SER A 2 24.73 -17.49 6.52
CA SER A 2 24.03 -16.33 7.11
C SER A 2 22.76 -16.03 6.31
N LYS A 3 21.60 -16.09 6.96
CA LYS A 3 20.30 -15.76 6.37
C LYS A 3 20.33 -14.28 5.96
N LEU A 4 20.23 -13.99 4.66
CA LEU A 4 20.09 -12.62 4.13
C LEU A 4 18.83 -12.01 4.73
N SER A 5 19.01 -11.04 5.63
CA SER A 5 17.91 -10.26 6.23
C SER A 5 17.78 -8.96 5.47
N PHE A 6 16.65 -8.75 4.81
CA PHE A 6 16.31 -7.45 4.26
C PHE A 6 15.76 -6.58 5.39
N ARG A 7 16.63 -5.74 5.96
CA ARG A 7 16.19 -4.67 6.86
C ARG A 7 16.07 -3.40 6.03
N ALA A 8 14.84 -2.93 5.82
CA ALA A 8 14.61 -1.61 5.29
C ALA A 8 15.33 -0.61 6.20
N ARG A 9 16.36 0.03 5.65
CA ARG A 9 17.06 1.15 6.30
C ARG A 9 16.45 2.41 5.72
N ALA A 10 16.14 3.38 6.58
CA ALA A 10 15.71 4.69 6.13
C ALA A 10 16.75 5.26 5.15
N LEU A 11 16.27 5.93 4.10
CA LEU A 11 17.13 6.62 3.15
C LEU A 11 17.87 7.74 3.90
N ASP A 12 19.20 7.68 3.86
CA ASP A 12 20.08 8.68 4.44
C ASP A 12 20.53 9.61 3.30
N ALA A 13 20.01 10.84 3.29
CA ALA A 13 20.29 11.83 2.26
C ALA A 13 21.77 12.25 2.20
N ALA A 14 22.55 12.01 3.27
CA ALA A 14 23.97 12.28 3.29
C ALA A 14 24.81 11.14 2.69
N LYS A 15 24.23 9.96 2.44
CA LYS A 15 24.95 8.84 1.82
C LYS A 15 24.94 8.97 0.30
N PRO A 16 26.11 8.92 -0.35
CA PRO A 16 26.18 8.93 -1.80
C PRO A 16 25.53 7.66 -2.36
N LEU A 17 24.64 7.82 -3.35
CA LEU A 17 24.03 6.70 -4.06
C LEU A 17 25.00 6.13 -5.09
N PRO A 18 25.18 4.79 -5.14
CA PRO A 18 26.01 4.18 -6.17
C PRO A 18 25.33 4.33 -7.55
N VAL A 19 26.10 4.80 -8.54
CA VAL A 19 25.66 4.90 -9.94
C VAL A 19 26.29 3.76 -10.74
N TYR A 20 25.46 2.86 -11.25
CA TYR A 20 25.91 1.73 -12.07
C TYR A 20 25.70 2.03 -13.56
N ARG A 21 26.62 1.56 -14.40
CA ARG A 21 26.46 1.53 -15.86
C ARG A 21 25.95 0.15 -16.27
N GLY A 22 25.39 0.04 -17.49
CA GLY A 22 24.82 -1.23 -17.97
C GLY A 22 25.80 -2.42 -17.95
N LYS A 23 27.10 -2.17 -18.08
CA LYS A 23 28.17 -3.18 -18.00
C LYS A 23 28.54 -3.60 -16.56
N ASP A 24 28.14 -2.83 -15.56
CA ASP A 24 28.42 -3.09 -14.15
C ASP A 24 27.31 -3.93 -13.50
N MET A 25 26.20 -4.14 -14.24
CA MET A 25 25.09 -4.98 -13.81
C MET A 25 25.45 -6.44 -14.11
N PRO A 26 25.25 -7.38 -13.16
CA PRO A 26 25.47 -8.79 -13.42
C PRO A 26 24.51 -9.28 -14.52
N ASP A 27 24.98 -10.21 -15.35
CA ASP A 27 24.16 -10.79 -16.41
C ASP A 27 22.98 -11.57 -15.81
N LEU A 28 21.82 -11.49 -16.47
CA LEU A 28 20.57 -12.07 -15.97
C LEU A 28 20.68 -13.57 -15.67
N ASN A 29 21.58 -14.27 -16.36
CA ASN A 29 21.85 -15.70 -16.17
C ASN A 29 22.61 -16.01 -14.87
N ASP A 30 23.44 -15.11 -14.37
CA ASP A 30 24.13 -15.26 -13.07
C ASP A 30 23.16 -15.06 -11.89
N CYS A 31 22.02 -14.41 -12.13
CA CYS A 31 20.94 -14.26 -11.16
C CYS A 31 20.10 -15.55 -10.98
N VAL A 32 20.17 -16.49 -11.93
CA VAL A 32 19.32 -17.71 -11.96
C VAL A 32 19.82 -18.76 -10.96
N SER A 33 21.09 -18.74 -10.56
CA SER A 33 21.64 -19.66 -9.54
C SER A 33 21.09 -19.37 -8.14
N ILE A 34 20.47 -18.21 -7.90
CA ILE A 34 19.82 -17.87 -6.64
C ILE A 34 18.36 -18.33 -6.72
N ASN A 35 18.17 -19.63 -6.54
CA ASN A 35 16.85 -20.21 -6.39
C ASN A 35 16.16 -19.70 -5.11
N ARG A 36 14.95 -19.13 -5.33
CA ARG A 36 13.77 -19.17 -4.44
C ARG A 36 13.72 -18.24 -3.23
N ALA A 37 13.72 -16.95 -3.51
CA ALA A 37 12.62 -16.03 -3.18
C ALA A 37 13.16 -14.65 -3.51
N VAL A 38 12.57 -13.98 -4.50
CA VAL A 38 12.66 -12.52 -4.51
C VAL A 38 12.03 -12.12 -3.17
N PRO A 39 12.78 -11.53 -2.23
CA PRO A 39 12.17 -11.01 -1.01
C PRO A 39 11.05 -10.10 -1.50
N GLN A 40 9.81 -10.40 -1.10
CA GLN A 40 8.67 -9.53 -1.36
C GLN A 40 9.14 -8.12 -1.00
N MET A 41 9.28 -7.26 -2.01
CA MET A 41 9.70 -5.90 -1.77
C MET A 41 8.68 -5.31 -0.80
N PRO A 42 9.12 -4.71 0.33
CA PRO A 42 8.17 -4.03 1.19
C PRO A 42 7.50 -2.96 0.33
N THR A 43 6.19 -3.07 0.19
CA THR A 43 5.35 -2.20 -0.66
C THR A 43 5.38 -0.74 -0.18
N GLY A 44 5.95 -0.50 1.01
CA GLY A 44 5.94 0.78 1.70
C GLY A 44 4.62 1.05 2.42
N MET A 45 3.65 0.14 2.33
CA MET A 45 2.36 0.21 3.03
C MET A 45 2.48 -0.39 4.43
N GLU A 46 1.61 0.05 5.34
CA GLU A 46 1.54 -0.52 6.67
C GLU A 46 0.98 -1.96 6.62
N LYS A 47 1.47 -2.85 7.49
CA LYS A 47 1.05 -4.27 7.50
C LYS A 47 -0.47 -4.42 7.63
N GLU A 48 -1.09 -3.54 8.40
CA GLU A 48 -2.54 -3.52 8.62
C GLU A 48 -3.28 -3.15 7.33
N GLU A 49 -2.74 -2.20 6.57
CA GLU A 49 -3.26 -1.79 5.25
C GLU A 49 -3.16 -2.91 4.21
N GLU A 50 -2.05 -3.67 4.19
CA GLU A 50 -1.89 -4.82 3.30
C GLU A 50 -2.87 -5.97 3.60
N SER A 51 -3.30 -6.08 4.87
CA SER A 51 -4.27 -7.07 5.33
C SER A 51 -5.73 -6.63 5.16
N GLU A 52 -5.99 -5.42 4.67
CA GLU A 52 -7.34 -4.89 4.53
C GLU A 52 -8.14 -5.75 3.55
N HIS A 53 -9.20 -6.35 4.08
CA HIS A 53 -9.90 -7.42 3.40
C HIS A 53 -10.73 -6.92 2.20
N HIS A 54 -11.27 -5.69 2.25
CA HIS A 54 -11.96 -5.09 1.11
C HIS A 54 -11.00 -4.82 -0.06
N LEU A 55 -9.78 -4.36 0.23
CA LEU A 55 -8.74 -4.15 -0.76
C LEU A 55 -8.34 -5.47 -1.44
N GLN A 56 -8.09 -6.52 -0.64
CA GLN A 56 -7.73 -7.84 -1.16
C GLN A 56 -8.82 -8.45 -2.04
N ARG A 57 -10.09 -8.30 -1.65
CA ARG A 57 -11.25 -8.74 -2.44
C ARG A 57 -11.34 -8.01 -3.78
N ALA A 58 -11.17 -6.69 -3.78
CA ALA A 58 -11.18 -5.87 -4.99
C ALA A 58 -10.04 -6.25 -5.95
N ILE A 59 -8.82 -6.39 -5.45
CA ILE A 59 -7.65 -6.81 -6.25
C ILE A 59 -7.86 -8.21 -6.84
N SER A 60 -8.32 -9.17 -6.03
CA SER A 60 -8.53 -10.56 -6.48
C SER A 60 -9.60 -10.65 -7.57
N ALA A 61 -10.71 -9.92 -7.41
CA ALA A 61 -11.77 -9.88 -8.43
C ALA A 61 -11.27 -9.28 -9.75
N GLN A 62 -10.48 -8.20 -9.72
CA GLN A 62 -9.90 -7.57 -10.92
C GLN A 62 -8.92 -8.48 -11.67
N GLN A 63 -8.13 -9.27 -10.96
CA GLN A 63 -7.17 -10.19 -11.58
C GLN A 63 -7.86 -11.36 -12.30
N VAL A 64 -8.94 -11.89 -11.72
CA VAL A 64 -9.67 -13.07 -12.22
C VAL A 64 -10.65 -12.69 -13.34
N PHE A 65 -11.37 -11.58 -13.20
CA PHE A 65 -12.42 -11.16 -14.14
C PHE A 65 -11.97 -9.95 -14.96
N ARG A 66 -11.00 -10.15 -15.87
CA ARG A 66 -10.50 -9.07 -16.75
C ARG A 66 -11.57 -8.44 -17.66
N GLU A 67 -12.69 -9.13 -17.89
CA GLU A 67 -13.68 -8.75 -18.90
C GLU A 67 -15.05 -8.32 -18.34
N LYS A 68 -15.37 -8.63 -17.07
CA LYS A 68 -16.65 -8.23 -16.43
C LYS A 68 -16.41 -7.12 -15.41
N LYS A 69 -16.86 -5.91 -15.76
CA LYS A 69 -16.90 -4.70 -14.91
C LYS A 69 -17.89 -4.79 -13.74
N GLU A 70 -18.17 -5.97 -13.18
CA GLU A 70 -18.72 -6.01 -11.83
C GLU A 70 -17.58 -5.63 -10.89
N SER A 71 -17.36 -4.32 -10.78
CA SER A 71 -16.35 -3.76 -9.91
C SER A 71 -16.71 -4.18 -8.50
N MET A 72 -15.93 -5.09 -7.93
CA MET A 72 -15.94 -5.31 -6.49
C MET A 72 -15.35 -4.03 -5.88
N VAL A 73 -16.23 -3.13 -5.44
CA VAL A 73 -15.88 -1.80 -4.89
C VAL A 73 -15.74 -1.91 -3.37
N ILE A 74 -14.84 -1.11 -2.81
CA ILE A 74 -14.71 -0.95 -1.35
C ILE A 74 -15.99 -0.27 -0.84
N PRO A 75 -16.71 -0.86 0.12
CA PRO A 75 -17.95 -0.27 0.61
C PRO A 75 -17.67 1.08 1.28
N VAL A 76 -18.44 2.09 0.90
CA VAL A 76 -18.40 3.43 1.51
C VAL A 76 -19.72 3.62 2.27
N PRO A 77 -19.69 4.09 3.52
CA PRO A 77 -20.92 4.37 4.25
C PRO A 77 -21.71 5.49 3.56
N GLU A 78 -23.03 5.39 3.61
CA GLU A 78 -23.91 6.44 3.12
C GLU A 78 -23.84 7.67 4.05
N ALA A 79 -23.79 8.86 3.47
CA ALA A 79 -23.77 10.11 4.24
C ALA A 79 -25.20 10.49 4.63
N GLU A 80 -25.52 10.43 5.93
CA GLU A 80 -26.76 10.97 6.46
C GLU A 80 -26.66 12.49 6.62
N SER A 81 -27.37 13.25 5.79
CA SER A 81 -27.27 14.72 5.75
C SER A 81 -28.27 15.46 6.65
N ASN A 82 -29.34 14.80 7.11
CA ASN A 82 -30.50 15.50 7.69
C ASN A 82 -30.87 15.01 9.09
N VAL A 83 -30.19 15.56 10.09
CA VAL A 83 -30.55 15.40 11.50
C VAL A 83 -31.55 16.51 11.88
N ASN A 84 -32.85 16.26 11.67
CA ASN A 84 -33.93 17.24 11.90
C ASN A 84 -33.91 17.90 13.29
N TYR A 85 -33.37 17.21 14.29
CA TYR A 85 -33.31 17.67 15.68
C TYR A 85 -32.00 18.37 16.05
N TYR A 86 -31.01 18.45 15.15
CA TYR A 86 -29.69 19.00 15.43
C TYR A 86 -29.76 20.43 15.98
N ASN A 87 -30.46 21.31 15.26
CA ASN A 87 -30.64 22.72 15.63
C ASN A 87 -31.44 22.92 16.93
N ARG A 88 -32.25 21.93 17.34
CA ARG A 88 -32.98 21.97 18.61
C ARG A 88 -32.08 21.63 19.79
N LEU A 89 -31.16 20.68 19.61
CA LEU A 89 -30.31 20.16 20.68
C LEU A 89 -29.05 21.00 20.89
N TYR A 90 -28.46 21.53 19.81
CA TYR A 90 -27.19 22.24 19.86
C TYR A 90 -27.39 23.71 19.48
N LYS A 91 -27.31 24.60 20.48
CA LYS A 91 -27.34 26.05 20.28
C LYS A 91 -25.93 26.57 20.03
N GLY A 92 -25.71 27.24 18.90
CA GLY A 92 -24.41 27.76 18.46
C GLY A 92 -23.94 29.01 19.22
N GLU A 93 -23.90 28.97 20.55
CA GLU A 93 -23.52 30.10 21.40
C GLU A 93 -22.00 30.22 21.62
N PHE A 94 -21.19 29.50 20.83
CA PHE A 94 -19.75 29.55 20.96
C PHE A 94 -19.21 30.91 20.49
N LYS A 95 -18.54 31.63 21.39
CA LYS A 95 -17.76 32.82 21.05
C LYS A 95 -16.29 32.47 21.09
N GLN A 96 -15.62 32.62 19.94
CA GLN A 96 -14.19 32.43 19.84
C GLN A 96 -13.47 33.51 20.67
N PRO A 97 -12.41 33.16 21.43
CA PRO A 97 -11.64 34.10 22.24
C PRO A 97 -10.91 35.16 21.41
#